data_AF-A0A3B8RQA0-F1
#
_entry.id   AF-A0A3B8RQA0-F1
#
_cell.length_a   1.000
_cell.length_b   1.000
_cell.length_c   1.000
_cell.angle_alpha   90.00
_cell.angle_beta   90.00
_cell.angle_gamma   90.00
#
_symmetry.space_group_name_H-M   'P 1'
#
loop_
_entity.id
_entity.type
_entity.pdbx_description
1 polymer ?
#
loop_
_entity_poly.entity_id
_entity_poly.type
_entity_poly.pdbx_seq_one_letter_code
_entity_poly.pdbx_strand_id
1 'polypeptide(L)'
;MLSLSQRLSQQQKLSPQQIQYQKLLQLNTLALEQRIKTELEINPILEELTDGDSEVQEQEKDNSDEAADEYSDNDKEEFELEDFMNDYDRDADRVNRSNDEEVFHPIAEQRESLSEHLTQQLQMLNLDEDLYRLGEEVIGNLDEDGYLKRDLNEILKELSMFEHIDISLNEAEKLLKKMQKFDPVGVASRNLQECLLVQLRNLDFDPYYKYLADELLVNHFDDFTKRRFEIIKQKMNLTDESLKETFNLIHRLNPKPGEGNIDSVQMNQISPDFIIEKLDDSFVITLNDKSLPSVTISRTYLEMFKNNKKNKKNPREKNTYKFLREKFESAKWFIACIQQRRDTLMRIMQAIVEKQYEFFDSGPKLLKPMIYKDIAEEIQMDISTISRVVNGKYVQSPMGIHELKYFFSEGLITDSGEEVSNKHIKERLKELMESEDKSAPYSDDRLAEILNEEGIHIARRTVAKYREQLRLPIARLRKQLA
;
A
#
# COMPACT_ATOMS: atom_id res chain seq x y z
N MET A 1 -5.23 -28.32 58.44
CA MET A 1 -6.06 -27.11 58.24
C MET A 1 -6.14 -26.86 56.74
N LEU A 2 -7.31 -26.99 56.12
CA LEU A 2 -7.52 -26.53 54.75
C LEU A 2 -7.90 -25.05 54.82
N SER A 3 -7.05 -24.17 54.29
CA SER A 3 -7.36 -22.74 54.17
C SER A 3 -8.16 -22.50 52.89
N LEU A 4 -9.41 -22.05 53.05
CA LEU A 4 -10.26 -21.61 51.95
C LEU A 4 -9.97 -20.13 51.67
N SER A 5 -9.36 -19.82 50.54
CA SER A 5 -9.16 -18.44 50.09
C SER A 5 -10.20 -18.08 49.04
N GLN A 6 -11.10 -17.14 49.34
CA GLN A 6 -11.96 -16.51 48.33
C GLN A 6 -11.17 -15.43 47.59
N ARG A 7 -11.11 -15.54 46.26
CA ARG A 7 -10.50 -14.55 45.38
C ARG A 7 -11.63 -13.87 44.62
N LEU A 8 -11.91 -12.62 44.94
CA LEU A 8 -12.89 -11.81 44.22
C LEU A 8 -12.22 -11.33 42.91
N SER A 9 -12.74 -11.72 41.75
CA SER A 9 -12.33 -11.14 40.46
C SER A 9 -13.51 -10.38 39.85
N GLN A 10 -13.36 -9.07 39.68
CA GLN A 10 -14.26 -8.29 38.84
C GLN A 10 -13.83 -8.49 37.38
N GLN A 11 -14.74 -9.03 36.56
CA GLN A 11 -14.57 -9.05 35.10
C GLN A 11 -15.57 -8.06 34.52
N GLN A 12 -15.08 -6.98 33.92
CA GLN A 12 -15.92 -6.13 33.07
C GLN A 12 -16.24 -6.91 31.79
N LYS A 13 -17.51 -7.24 31.56
CA LYS A 13 -17.97 -7.76 30.29
C LYS A 13 -18.46 -6.58 29.45
N LEU A 14 -17.85 -6.36 28.29
CA LEU A 14 -18.30 -5.38 27.31
C LEU A 14 -19.72 -5.72 26.86
N SER A 15 -20.55 -4.69 26.65
CA SER A 15 -21.89 -4.89 26.07
C SER A 15 -21.75 -5.38 24.61
N PRO A 16 -22.71 -6.17 24.10
CA PRO A 16 -22.70 -6.59 22.69
C PRO A 16 -22.60 -5.40 21.71
N GLN A 17 -23.22 -4.27 22.06
CA GLN A 17 -23.14 -3.02 21.30
C GLN A 17 -21.71 -2.45 21.29
N GLN A 18 -21.02 -2.40 22.42
CA GLN A 18 -19.62 -1.93 22.49
C GLN A 18 -18.68 -2.78 21.62
N ILE A 19 -18.88 -4.10 21.58
CA ILE A 19 -18.11 -5.01 20.71
C ILE A 19 -18.38 -4.72 19.24
N GLN A 20 -19.64 -4.45 18.88
CA GLN A 20 -20.03 -4.13 17.51
C GLN A 20 -19.46 -2.77 17.07
N TYR A 21 -19.47 -1.77 17.95
CA TYR A 21 -18.81 -0.48 17.70
C TYR A 21 -17.30 -0.65 17.51
N GLN A 22 -16.63 -1.39 18.40
CA GLN A 22 -15.19 -1.64 18.30
C GLN A 22 -14.81 -2.35 16.98
N LYS A 23 -15.65 -3.27 16.50
CA LYS A 23 -15.49 -3.88 15.17
C LYS A 23 -15.63 -2.84 14.07
N LEU A 24 -16.66 -1.99 14.14
CA LEU A 24 -16.93 -0.95 13.15
C LEU A 24 -15.76 0.05 13.07
N LEU A 25 -15.16 0.43 14.19
CA LEU A 25 -13.98 1.31 14.26
C LEU A 25 -12.74 0.70 13.56
N GLN A 26 -12.62 -0.63 13.50
CA GLN A 26 -11.46 -1.32 12.91
C GLN A 26 -11.59 -1.57 11.40
N LEU A 27 -12.76 -1.35 10.80
CA LEU A 27 -12.96 -1.59 9.36
C LEU A 27 -12.21 -0.55 8.51
N ASN A 28 -11.71 -0.96 7.35
CA ASN A 28 -11.28 -0.03 6.30
C ASN A 28 -12.50 0.60 5.60
N THR A 29 -12.28 1.60 4.74
CA THR A 29 -13.35 2.29 4.00
C THR A 29 -14.20 1.32 3.18
N LEU A 30 -13.56 0.43 2.41
CA LEU A 30 -14.26 -0.57 1.58
C LEU A 30 -15.11 -1.54 2.40
N ALA A 31 -14.59 -2.07 3.51
CA ALA A 31 -15.36 -2.98 4.37
C ALA A 31 -16.47 -2.24 5.13
N LEU A 32 -16.27 -0.95 5.46
CA LEU A 32 -17.32 -0.11 6.02
C LEU A 32 -18.45 0.11 5.01
N GLU A 33 -18.12 0.40 3.75
CA GLU A 33 -19.10 0.54 2.67
C GLU A 33 -19.92 -0.75 2.48
N GLN A 34 -19.25 -1.90 2.40
CA GLN A 34 -19.91 -3.21 2.33
C GLN A 34 -20.81 -3.45 3.56
N ARG A 35 -20.34 -3.05 4.74
CA ARG A 35 -21.11 -3.20 5.98
C ARG A 35 -22.35 -2.32 5.99
N ILE A 36 -22.25 -1.09 5.50
CA ILE A 36 -23.38 -0.16 5.35
C ILE A 36 -24.39 -0.73 4.36
N LYS A 37 -23.96 -1.20 3.18
CA LYS A 37 -24.82 -1.86 2.19
C LYS A 37 -25.56 -3.06 2.78
N THR A 38 -24.86 -3.90 3.54
CA THR A 38 -25.47 -5.05 4.22
C THR A 38 -26.53 -4.60 5.26
N GLU A 39 -26.28 -3.53 6.01
CA GLU A 39 -27.25 -3.01 6.98
C GLU A 39 -28.46 -2.34 6.30
N LEU A 40 -28.27 -1.67 5.16
CA LEU A 40 -29.35 -1.15 4.32
C LEU A 40 -30.28 -2.28 3.83
N GLU A 41 -29.72 -3.44 3.46
CA GLU A 41 -30.52 -4.62 3.07
C GLU A 41 -31.29 -5.26 4.24
N ILE A 42 -30.71 -5.26 5.44
CA ILE A 42 -31.28 -5.90 6.64
C ILE A 42 -32.30 -4.99 7.35
N ASN A 43 -32.13 -3.68 7.26
CA ASN A 43 -32.94 -2.71 7.97
C ASN A 43 -33.73 -1.81 7.00
N PRO A 44 -35.03 -2.08 6.80
CA PRO A 44 -35.86 -1.32 5.86
C PRO A 44 -36.10 0.13 6.28
N ILE A 45 -35.67 0.53 7.49
CA ILE A 45 -35.79 1.90 8.00
C ILE A 45 -34.63 2.78 7.51
N LEU A 46 -33.50 2.17 7.12
CA LEU A 46 -32.35 2.91 6.62
C LEU A 46 -32.55 3.24 5.13
N GLU A 47 -32.22 4.46 4.75
CA GLU A 47 -32.32 4.97 3.38
C GLU A 47 -31.01 5.67 3.01
N GLU A 48 -30.56 5.47 1.76
CA GLU A 48 -29.38 6.13 1.20
C GLU A 48 -29.80 7.51 0.70
N LEU A 49 -29.14 8.56 1.19
CA LEU A 49 -29.31 9.91 0.66
C LEU A 49 -28.70 9.96 -0.74
N THR A 50 -29.49 10.36 -1.73
CA THR A 50 -28.96 10.77 -3.03
C THR A 50 -28.68 12.28 -3.02
N ASP A 51 -27.74 12.75 -3.84
CA ASP A 51 -27.30 14.16 -3.84
C ASP A 51 -28.45 15.18 -4.04
N GLY A 52 -29.60 14.75 -4.58
CA GLY A 52 -30.82 15.55 -4.70
C GLY A 52 -31.66 15.72 -3.42
N ASP A 53 -31.44 14.90 -2.39
CA ASP A 53 -32.23 14.91 -1.14
C ASP A 53 -31.67 15.86 -0.06
N SER A 54 -30.44 16.33 -0.24
CA SER A 54 -29.73 17.17 0.74
C SER A 54 -30.30 18.58 0.87
N GLU A 55 -30.82 19.15 -0.22
CA GLU A 55 -31.47 20.48 -0.24
C GLU A 55 -32.81 20.50 0.50
N VAL A 56 -33.47 19.35 0.64
CA VAL A 56 -34.81 19.24 1.25
C VAL A 56 -34.72 19.22 2.79
N GLN A 57 -33.58 18.84 3.36
CA GLN A 57 -33.42 18.69 4.81
C GLN A 57 -33.00 19.98 5.54
N GLU A 58 -32.30 20.93 4.88
CA GLU A 58 -31.91 22.20 5.50
C GLU A 58 -33.11 23.10 5.84
N GLN A 59 -34.24 22.99 5.13
CA GLN A 59 -35.45 23.79 5.40
C GLN A 59 -36.37 23.20 6.48
N GLU A 60 -36.19 21.93 6.87
CA GLU A 60 -37.14 21.24 7.77
C GLU A 60 -36.57 20.85 9.15
N LYS A 61 -35.27 21.06 9.41
CA LYS A 61 -34.68 20.86 10.74
C LYS A 61 -35.33 21.72 11.84
N ASP A 62 -35.90 22.86 11.50
CA ASP A 62 -36.66 23.72 12.43
C ASP A 62 -37.99 23.11 12.92
N ASN A 63 -38.46 21.99 12.34
CA ASN A 63 -39.75 21.36 12.70
C ASN A 63 -39.62 19.98 13.37
N SER A 64 -38.41 19.43 13.54
CA SER A 64 -38.20 18.09 14.11
C SER A 64 -37.96 18.05 15.62
N ASP A 65 -37.66 19.19 16.24
CA ASP A 65 -37.28 19.26 17.67
C ASP A 65 -38.48 19.21 18.63
N GLU A 66 -39.71 19.39 18.18
CA GLU A 66 -40.90 19.32 19.04
C GLU A 66 -41.39 17.89 19.34
N ALA A 67 -40.74 16.85 18.78
CA ALA A 67 -41.25 15.46 18.87
C ALA A 67 -40.49 14.55 19.86
N ALA A 68 -39.44 15.05 20.52
CA ALA A 68 -38.58 14.24 21.40
C ALA A 68 -38.83 14.46 22.91
N ASP A 69 -39.50 15.53 23.31
CA ASP A 69 -39.34 16.09 24.66
C ASP A 69 -40.41 15.70 25.70
N GLU A 70 -41.21 14.66 25.48
CA GLU A 70 -42.30 14.33 26.42
C GLU A 70 -42.51 12.83 26.66
N TYR A 71 -41.46 12.08 27.03
CA TYR A 71 -41.63 10.75 27.65
C TYR A 71 -40.44 10.37 28.55
N SER A 72 -40.37 10.96 29.75
CA SER A 72 -39.57 10.41 30.86
C SER A 72 -40.47 10.14 32.06
N ASP A 73 -40.91 8.89 32.21
CA ASP A 73 -41.26 8.36 33.53
C ASP A 73 -41.06 6.82 33.59
N ASN A 74 -40.23 6.40 34.55
CA ASN A 74 -39.87 5.06 35.04
C ASN A 74 -39.19 4.05 34.10
N ASP A 75 -37.87 3.99 34.15
CA ASP A 75 -37.15 3.04 35.04
C ASP A 75 -35.71 3.53 35.25
N LYS A 76 -35.25 3.57 36.51
CA LYS A 76 -33.89 3.97 36.88
C LYS A 76 -32.92 2.82 36.63
N GLU A 77 -31.73 3.18 36.11
CA GLU A 77 -30.53 2.37 35.82
C GLU A 77 -30.27 1.98 34.36
N GLU A 78 -30.42 2.94 33.43
CA GLU A 78 -29.66 2.92 32.16
C GLU A 78 -28.93 4.26 32.02
N PHE A 79 -27.60 4.18 32.09
CA PHE A 79 -26.65 5.30 32.17
C PHE A 79 -26.86 6.29 31.00
N GLU A 80 -26.95 7.58 31.34
CA GLU A 80 -27.34 8.70 30.49
C GLU A 80 -26.54 8.78 29.17
N LEU A 81 -27.17 8.34 28.07
CA LEU A 81 -26.75 8.60 26.69
C LEU A 81 -27.16 10.01 26.24
N GLU A 82 -27.94 10.71 27.08
CA GLU A 82 -28.53 12.03 26.84
C GLU A 82 -27.55 13.16 27.25
N ASP A 83 -26.69 12.92 28.24
CA ASP A 83 -25.69 13.88 28.72
C ASP A 83 -24.48 14.04 27.78
N PHE A 84 -24.25 13.12 26.83
CA PHE A 84 -23.18 13.23 25.84
C PHE A 84 -23.64 13.88 24.52
N MET A 85 -24.96 14.03 24.32
CA MET A 85 -25.54 14.62 23.10
C MET A 85 -25.73 16.14 23.22
N ASN A 86 -25.82 16.69 24.43
CA ASN A 86 -26.07 18.12 24.65
C ASN A 86 -24.83 19.03 24.51
N ASP A 87 -23.63 18.48 24.24
CA ASP A 87 -22.42 19.29 23.97
C ASP A 87 -22.20 19.57 22.47
N TYR A 88 -23.13 19.14 21.60
CA TYR A 88 -23.03 19.19 20.13
C TYR A 88 -23.58 20.45 19.47
N ASP A 89 -24.01 21.47 20.24
CA ASP A 89 -24.60 22.69 19.67
C ASP A 89 -23.58 23.83 19.41
N ARG A 90 -22.30 23.48 19.22
CA ARG A 90 -21.28 24.41 18.72
C ARG A 90 -20.45 23.74 17.63
N ASP A 91 -20.42 24.40 16.47
CA ASP A 91 -19.60 24.09 15.28
C ASP A 91 -20.22 23.21 14.18
N ALA A 92 -21.52 23.33 13.93
CA ALA A 92 -22.15 22.83 12.69
C ALA A 92 -21.81 23.65 11.42
N ASP A 93 -21.02 24.73 11.53
CA ASP A 93 -20.79 25.70 10.45
C ASP A 93 -19.55 25.41 9.56
N ARG A 94 -18.99 24.20 9.60
CA ARG A 94 -17.86 23.80 8.73
C ARG A 94 -18.15 22.58 7.86
N VAL A 95 -19.36 22.52 7.30
CA VAL A 95 -19.65 21.56 6.22
C VAL A 95 -18.95 22.07 4.96
N ASN A 96 -17.74 21.57 4.74
CA ASN A 96 -16.94 21.77 3.53
C ASN A 96 -17.76 21.42 2.29
N ARG A 97 -18.25 22.45 1.58
CA ARG A 97 -18.74 22.33 0.21
C ARG A 97 -17.52 22.19 -0.70
N SER A 98 -17.15 20.96 -1.05
CA SER A 98 -16.21 20.75 -2.15
C SER A 98 -16.88 21.21 -3.44
N ASN A 99 -16.30 22.23 -4.07
CA ASN A 99 -16.73 22.77 -5.35
C ASN A 99 -16.39 21.73 -6.44
N ASP A 100 -17.33 20.85 -6.76
CA ASP A 100 -17.21 19.89 -7.86
C ASP A 100 -17.40 20.61 -9.20
N GLU A 101 -16.33 21.20 -9.72
CA GLU A 101 -16.22 21.38 -11.16
C GLU A 101 -15.89 20.00 -11.76
N GLU A 102 -16.74 19.50 -12.66
CA GLU A 102 -16.49 18.28 -13.45
C GLU A 102 -15.22 18.48 -14.30
N VAL A 103 -14.06 18.19 -13.71
CA VAL A 103 -12.78 18.20 -14.41
C VAL A 103 -12.79 17.02 -15.38
N PHE A 104 -12.85 17.32 -16.68
CA PHE A 104 -12.68 16.33 -17.74
C PHE A 104 -11.31 15.64 -17.59
N HIS A 105 -11.31 14.40 -17.12
CA HIS A 105 -10.12 13.58 -17.09
C HIS A 105 -9.90 12.99 -18.50
N PRO A 106 -8.80 13.30 -19.21
CA PRO A 106 -8.49 12.66 -20.46
C PRO A 106 -8.37 11.15 -20.26
N ILE A 107 -8.99 10.37 -21.15
CA ILE A 107 -8.90 8.91 -21.15
C ILE A 107 -7.41 8.54 -21.23
N ALA A 108 -6.92 7.79 -20.25
CA ALA A 108 -5.53 7.36 -20.22
C ALA A 108 -5.20 6.55 -21.49
N GLU A 109 -4.07 6.86 -22.12
CA GLU A 109 -3.58 6.10 -23.28
C GLU A 109 -3.38 4.63 -22.88
N GLN A 110 -4.06 3.72 -23.56
CA GLN A 110 -3.79 2.28 -23.46
C GLN A 110 -2.39 2.04 -24.03
N ARG A 111 -1.47 1.61 -23.17
CA ARG A 111 -0.13 1.20 -23.60
C ARG A 111 -0.18 -0.29 -23.95
N GLU A 112 0.41 -0.68 -25.08
CA GLU A 112 0.47 -2.09 -25.53
C GLU A 112 1.32 -2.95 -24.58
N SER A 113 0.82 -4.09 -24.13
CA SER A 113 1.63 -4.98 -23.27
C SER A 113 2.83 -5.57 -24.01
N LEU A 114 3.87 -5.96 -23.28
CA LEU A 114 5.04 -6.65 -23.87
C LEU A 114 4.64 -7.91 -24.64
N SER A 115 3.70 -8.69 -24.13
CA SER A 115 3.18 -9.88 -24.80
C SER A 115 2.49 -9.52 -26.12
N GLU A 116 1.67 -8.47 -26.16
CA GLU A 116 1.06 -7.97 -27.40
C GLU A 116 2.13 -7.52 -28.41
N HIS A 117 3.12 -6.76 -27.96
CA HIS A 117 4.21 -6.28 -28.81
C HIS A 117 5.02 -7.43 -29.44
N LEU A 118 5.36 -8.45 -28.64
CA LEU A 118 6.07 -9.63 -29.15
C LEU A 118 5.21 -10.48 -30.06
N THR A 119 3.90 -10.56 -29.79
CA THR A 119 2.95 -11.29 -30.65
C THR A 119 2.85 -10.63 -32.02
N GLN A 120 2.79 -9.30 -32.07
CA GLN A 120 2.85 -8.56 -33.34
C GLN A 120 4.14 -8.87 -34.11
N GLN A 121 5.29 -8.94 -33.45
CA GLN A 121 6.57 -9.30 -34.10
C GLN A 121 6.61 -10.75 -34.57
N LEU A 122 6.02 -11.67 -33.80
CA LEU A 122 5.89 -13.06 -34.19
C LEU A 122 5.07 -13.21 -35.49
N GLN A 123 3.99 -12.44 -35.63
CA GLN A 123 3.17 -12.41 -36.86
C GLN A 123 3.92 -11.87 -38.08
N MET A 124 4.93 -11.02 -37.89
CA MET A 124 5.76 -10.53 -39.00
C MET A 124 6.74 -11.60 -39.53
N LEU A 125 6.97 -12.67 -38.79
CA LEU A 125 7.76 -13.80 -39.28
C LEU A 125 6.87 -14.73 -40.12
N ASN A 126 7.34 -15.07 -41.32
CA ASN A 126 6.74 -16.15 -42.13
C ASN A 126 7.05 -17.51 -41.49
N LEU A 127 6.27 -17.90 -40.48
CA LEU A 127 6.35 -19.17 -39.77
C LEU A 127 5.24 -20.12 -40.23
N ASP A 128 5.47 -21.41 -40.02
CA ASP A 128 4.43 -22.44 -40.17
C ASP A 128 3.45 -22.37 -38.99
N GLU A 129 2.24 -22.89 -39.15
CA GLU A 129 1.18 -22.80 -38.13
C GLU A 129 1.62 -23.42 -36.80
N ASP A 130 2.29 -24.57 -36.86
CA ASP A 130 2.87 -25.27 -35.71
C ASP A 130 3.95 -24.42 -35.00
N LEU A 131 4.82 -23.74 -35.77
CA LEU A 131 5.88 -22.89 -35.21
C LEU A 131 5.33 -21.58 -34.65
N TYR A 132 4.24 -21.07 -35.22
CA TYR A 132 3.55 -19.90 -34.70
C TYR A 132 2.92 -20.21 -33.33
N ARG A 133 2.26 -21.37 -33.18
CA ARG A 133 1.72 -21.84 -31.89
C ARG A 133 2.81 -22.01 -30.83
N LEU A 134 3.95 -22.60 -31.19
CA LEU A 134 5.09 -22.68 -30.29
C LEU A 134 5.58 -21.29 -29.85
N GLY A 135 5.58 -20.31 -30.76
CA GLY A 135 5.95 -18.93 -30.45
C GLY A 135 4.98 -18.25 -29.48
N GLU A 136 3.67 -18.44 -29.66
CA GLU A 136 2.64 -17.94 -28.75
C GLU A 136 2.80 -18.52 -27.34
N GLU A 137 3.02 -19.83 -27.24
CA GLU A 137 3.29 -20.49 -25.95
C GLU A 137 4.55 -19.95 -25.28
N VAL A 138 5.63 -19.74 -26.04
CA VAL A 138 6.86 -19.16 -25.49
C VAL A 138 6.62 -17.75 -24.96
N ILE A 139 5.87 -16.90 -25.69
CA ILE A 139 5.54 -15.53 -25.25
C ILE A 139 4.66 -15.56 -23.99
N GLY A 140 3.67 -16.46 -23.93
CA GLY A 140 2.79 -16.60 -22.76
C GLY A 140 3.49 -17.09 -21.49
N ASN A 141 4.65 -17.74 -21.63
CA ASN A 141 5.45 -18.25 -20.52
C ASN A 141 6.66 -17.36 -20.15
N LEU A 142 6.71 -16.12 -20.67
CA LEU A 142 7.70 -15.13 -20.26
C LEU A 142 7.34 -14.50 -18.91
N ASP A 143 8.35 -14.26 -18.08
CA ASP A 143 8.19 -13.43 -16.88
C ASP A 143 8.13 -11.94 -17.21
N GLU A 144 7.76 -11.12 -16.22
CA GLU A 144 7.83 -9.64 -16.24
C GLU A 144 9.22 -9.10 -16.67
N ASP A 145 10.30 -9.82 -16.32
CA ASP A 145 11.66 -9.45 -16.71
C ASP A 145 12.01 -9.81 -18.17
N GLY A 146 11.14 -10.54 -18.87
CA GLY A 146 11.32 -11.01 -20.26
C GLY A 146 12.09 -12.34 -20.41
N TYR A 147 12.24 -13.10 -19.32
CA TYR A 147 12.93 -14.40 -19.31
C TYR A 147 11.99 -15.59 -19.49
N LEU A 148 12.46 -16.63 -20.15
CA LEU A 148 11.77 -17.93 -20.26
C LEU A 148 12.29 -18.86 -19.16
N LYS A 149 11.57 -18.95 -18.02
CA LYS A 149 11.93 -19.84 -16.90
C LYS A 149 11.56 -21.31 -17.15
N ARG A 150 10.52 -21.57 -17.95
CA ARG A 150 10.09 -22.94 -18.25
C ARG A 150 11.03 -23.59 -19.25
N ASP A 151 11.26 -24.89 -19.05
CA ASP A 151 12.10 -25.66 -19.95
C ASP A 151 11.40 -25.86 -21.30
N LEU A 152 12.13 -25.57 -22.39
CA LEU A 152 11.62 -25.72 -23.76
C LEU A 152 11.11 -27.15 -24.05
N ASN A 153 11.70 -28.15 -23.40
CA ASN A 153 11.28 -29.56 -23.52
C ASN A 153 9.92 -29.83 -22.90
N GLU A 154 9.55 -29.10 -21.84
CA GLU A 154 8.24 -29.25 -21.20
C GLU A 154 7.15 -28.64 -22.07
N ILE A 155 7.42 -27.45 -22.62
CA ILE A 155 6.52 -26.76 -23.57
C ILE A 155 6.24 -27.65 -24.79
N LEU A 156 7.27 -28.28 -25.37
CA LEU A 156 7.10 -29.19 -26.50
C LEU A 156 6.25 -30.43 -26.16
N LYS A 157 6.41 -31.00 -24.96
CA LYS A 157 5.60 -32.14 -24.51
C LYS A 157 4.13 -31.76 -24.36
N GLU A 158 3.85 -30.58 -23.81
CA GLU A 158 2.48 -30.09 -23.67
C GLU A 158 1.83 -29.86 -25.03
N LEU A 159 2.53 -29.22 -25.98
CA LEU A 159 2.05 -29.04 -27.35
C LEU A 159 1.74 -30.38 -28.05
N SER A 160 2.60 -31.39 -27.88
CA SER A 160 2.36 -32.72 -28.46
C SER A 160 1.15 -33.43 -27.82
N MET A 161 0.89 -33.20 -26.54
CA MET A 161 -0.20 -33.86 -25.79
C MET A 161 -1.56 -33.20 -25.99
N PHE A 162 -1.62 -31.87 -26.03
CA PHE A 162 -2.87 -31.11 -26.07
C PHE A 162 -3.27 -30.69 -27.48
N GLU A 163 -2.30 -30.33 -28.33
CA GLU A 163 -2.57 -29.80 -29.67
C GLU A 163 -2.21 -30.79 -30.80
N HIS A 164 -1.65 -31.95 -30.46
CA HIS A 164 -1.17 -32.97 -31.43
C HIS A 164 -0.11 -32.42 -32.41
N ILE A 165 0.68 -31.44 -31.97
CA ILE A 165 1.74 -30.80 -32.74
C ILE A 165 3.09 -31.45 -32.38
N ASP A 166 3.75 -32.06 -33.37
CA ASP A 166 5.05 -32.72 -33.20
C ASP A 166 6.17 -31.86 -33.80
N ILE A 167 6.76 -30.99 -32.99
CA ILE A 167 7.91 -30.15 -33.37
C ILE A 167 9.21 -30.75 -32.84
N SER A 168 10.25 -30.76 -33.67
CA SER A 168 11.57 -31.19 -33.21
C SER A 168 12.24 -30.15 -32.31
N LEU A 169 12.99 -30.60 -31.30
CA LEU A 169 13.74 -29.73 -30.39
C LEU A 169 14.66 -28.74 -31.15
N ASN A 170 15.25 -29.18 -32.27
CA ASN A 170 16.11 -28.34 -33.10
C ASN A 170 15.35 -27.20 -33.78
N GLU A 171 14.11 -27.43 -34.22
CA GLU A 171 13.24 -26.37 -34.78
C GLU A 171 12.81 -25.39 -33.71
N ALA A 172 12.47 -25.89 -32.52
CA ALA A 172 12.14 -25.06 -31.36
C ALA A 172 13.32 -24.15 -30.94
N GLU A 173 14.55 -24.67 -30.92
CA GLU A 173 15.74 -23.87 -30.63
C GLU A 173 16.03 -22.82 -31.71
N LYS A 174 15.75 -23.12 -32.98
CA LYS A 174 15.89 -22.14 -34.07
C LYS A 174 14.86 -21.02 -33.93
N LEU A 175 13.62 -21.35 -33.57
CA LEU A 175 12.59 -20.36 -33.31
C LEU A 175 12.97 -19.48 -32.12
N LEU A 176 13.39 -20.09 -31.00
CA LEU A 176 13.83 -19.36 -29.81
C LEU A 176 14.95 -18.38 -30.14
N LYS A 177 15.97 -18.79 -30.92
CA LYS A 177 17.05 -17.90 -31.38
C LYS A 177 16.59 -16.76 -32.29
N LYS A 178 15.46 -16.89 -32.98
CA LYS A 178 14.83 -15.79 -33.74
C LYS A 178 14.08 -14.85 -32.81
N MET A 179 13.29 -15.40 -31.89
CA MET A 179 12.55 -14.62 -30.87
C MET A 179 13.49 -13.83 -29.97
N GLN A 180 14.66 -14.37 -29.63
CA GLN A 180 15.70 -13.67 -28.88
C GLN A 180 16.24 -12.41 -29.58
N LYS A 181 15.98 -12.23 -30.88
CA LYS A 181 16.34 -11.04 -31.67
C LYS A 181 15.18 -10.06 -31.86
N PHE A 182 14.03 -10.34 -31.27
CA PHE A 182 12.90 -9.39 -31.23
C PHE A 182 13.31 -8.11 -30.51
N ASP A 183 12.51 -7.06 -30.68
CA ASP A 183 12.63 -5.84 -29.89
C ASP A 183 11.73 -5.97 -28.66
N PRO A 184 12.24 -5.95 -27.41
CA PRO A 184 13.63 -5.72 -27.01
C PRO A 184 14.57 -6.92 -27.19
N VAL A 185 15.82 -6.64 -27.60
CA VAL A 185 16.82 -7.70 -27.89
C VAL A 185 17.17 -8.47 -26.60
N GLY A 186 17.20 -9.80 -26.69
CA GLY A 186 17.48 -10.68 -25.56
C GLY A 186 16.24 -11.18 -24.81
N VAL A 187 15.03 -10.80 -25.23
CA VAL A 187 13.76 -11.42 -24.76
C VAL A 187 13.76 -12.93 -24.99
N ALA A 188 13.03 -13.69 -24.16
CA ALA A 188 12.95 -15.15 -24.23
C ALA A 188 14.31 -15.87 -24.05
N SER A 189 15.27 -15.19 -23.44
CA SER A 189 16.48 -15.84 -22.92
C SER A 189 16.15 -16.67 -21.69
N ARG A 190 16.89 -17.75 -21.43
CA ARG A 190 16.67 -18.62 -20.26
C ARG A 190 17.35 -18.09 -19.01
N ASN A 191 18.44 -17.35 -19.19
CA ASN A 191 19.22 -16.77 -18.11
C ASN A 191 19.88 -15.45 -18.52
N LEU A 192 20.38 -14.71 -17.53
CA LEU A 192 21.06 -13.42 -17.73
C LEU A 192 22.27 -13.54 -18.66
N GLN A 193 23.03 -14.65 -18.56
CA GLN A 193 24.22 -14.87 -19.39
C GLN A 193 23.86 -14.96 -20.87
N GLU A 194 22.81 -15.73 -21.21
CA GLU A 194 22.29 -15.87 -22.57
C GLU A 194 21.73 -14.55 -23.09
N CYS A 195 20.99 -13.82 -22.26
CA CYS A 195 20.45 -12.50 -22.60
C CYS A 195 21.56 -11.52 -23.00
N LEU A 196 22.58 -11.38 -22.15
CA LEU A 196 23.72 -10.50 -22.42
C LEU A 196 24.50 -10.95 -23.66
N LEU A 197 24.68 -12.25 -23.87
CA LEU A 197 25.37 -12.77 -25.06
C LEU A 197 24.60 -12.47 -26.35
N VAL A 198 23.28 -12.62 -26.35
CA VAL A 198 22.44 -12.29 -27.51
C VAL A 198 22.52 -10.80 -27.82
N GLN A 199 22.36 -9.95 -26.80
CA GLN A 199 22.47 -8.50 -26.96
C GLN A 199 23.85 -8.08 -27.46
N LEU A 200 24.93 -8.63 -26.87
CA LEU A 200 26.30 -8.35 -27.28
C LEU A 200 26.55 -8.74 -28.73
N ARG A 201 26.04 -9.91 -29.17
CA ARG A 201 26.23 -10.40 -30.54
C ARG A 201 25.49 -9.55 -31.57
N ASN A 202 24.36 -8.97 -31.20
CA ASN A 202 23.59 -8.07 -32.07
C ASN A 202 24.02 -6.60 -31.98
N LEU A 203 24.89 -6.24 -31.03
CA LEU A 203 25.42 -4.89 -30.88
C LEU A 203 26.56 -4.63 -31.90
N ASP A 204 26.49 -3.48 -32.57
CA ASP A 204 27.59 -2.95 -33.38
C ASP A 204 28.58 -2.18 -32.50
N PHE A 205 29.73 -2.81 -32.21
CA PHE A 205 30.82 -2.23 -31.43
C PHE A 205 32.17 -2.78 -31.90
N ASP A 206 33.26 -2.24 -31.37
CA ASP A 206 34.62 -2.67 -31.70
C ASP A 206 34.78 -4.21 -31.56
N PRO A 207 35.19 -4.91 -32.64
CA PRO A 207 35.39 -6.36 -32.62
C PRO A 207 36.31 -6.85 -31.51
N TYR A 208 37.29 -6.05 -31.10
CA TYR A 208 38.24 -6.41 -30.05
C TYR A 208 37.55 -6.51 -28.67
N TYR A 209 36.85 -5.47 -28.25
CA TYR A 209 36.14 -5.46 -26.96
C TYR A 209 34.95 -6.42 -26.94
N LYS A 210 34.31 -6.63 -28.10
CA LYS A 210 33.23 -7.61 -28.25
C LYS A 210 33.73 -9.04 -28.02
N TYR A 211 34.91 -9.39 -28.55
CA TYR A 211 35.52 -10.69 -28.29
C TYR A 211 35.84 -10.89 -26.81
N LEU A 212 36.46 -9.90 -26.16
CA LEU A 212 36.77 -9.94 -24.73
C LEU A 212 35.51 -10.07 -23.87
N ALA A 213 34.44 -9.34 -24.21
CA ALA A 213 33.16 -9.42 -23.51
C ALA A 213 32.48 -10.78 -23.70
N ASP A 214 32.49 -11.37 -24.90
CA ASP A 214 31.93 -12.72 -25.16
C ASP A 214 32.73 -13.76 -24.37
N GLU A 215 34.07 -13.70 -24.39
CA GLU A 215 34.92 -14.61 -23.62
C GLU A 215 34.69 -14.48 -22.09
N LEU A 216 34.50 -13.26 -21.60
CA LEU A 216 34.24 -12.98 -20.18
C LEU A 216 32.90 -13.57 -19.75
N LEU A 217 31.87 -13.37 -20.56
CA LEU A 217 30.54 -13.88 -20.30
C LEU A 217 30.44 -15.39 -20.45
N VAL A 218 31.18 -16.03 -21.36
CA VAL A 218 31.16 -17.50 -21.53
C VAL A 218 31.95 -18.22 -20.45
N ASN A 219 33.21 -17.81 -20.20
CA ASN A 219 34.14 -18.58 -19.38
C ASN A 219 34.25 -18.08 -17.93
N HIS A 220 33.93 -16.81 -17.67
CA HIS A 220 34.23 -16.13 -16.40
C HIS A 220 33.02 -15.38 -15.80
N PHE A 221 31.80 -15.84 -16.09
CA PHE A 221 30.56 -15.23 -15.61
C PHE A 221 30.45 -15.15 -14.08
N ASP A 222 30.87 -16.19 -13.34
CA ASP A 222 30.82 -16.19 -11.86
C ASP A 222 31.77 -15.13 -11.24
N ASP A 223 32.94 -14.95 -11.85
CA ASP A 223 33.89 -13.94 -11.39
C ASP A 223 33.41 -12.51 -11.77
N PHE A 224 32.72 -12.37 -12.91
CA PHE A 224 32.07 -11.13 -13.34
C PHE A 224 30.95 -10.70 -12.38
N THR A 225 30.01 -11.60 -12.07
CA THR A 225 28.88 -11.32 -11.15
C THR A 225 29.35 -10.94 -9.75
N LYS A 226 30.46 -11.52 -9.28
CA LYS A 226 31.07 -11.23 -7.97
C LYS A 226 32.01 -10.01 -7.98
N ARG A 227 32.17 -9.33 -9.11
CA ARG A 227 33.09 -8.19 -9.32
C ARG A 227 34.53 -8.48 -8.89
N ARG A 228 35.05 -9.66 -9.24
CA ARG A 228 36.43 -10.07 -8.91
C ARG A 228 37.43 -9.62 -9.98
N PHE A 229 37.61 -8.31 -10.11
CA PHE A 229 38.43 -7.69 -11.15
C PHE A 229 39.86 -8.25 -11.24
N GLU A 230 40.53 -8.46 -10.10
CA GLU A 230 41.90 -9.00 -10.06
C GLU A 230 42.02 -10.40 -10.65
N ILE A 231 41.04 -11.28 -10.40
CA ILE A 231 41.04 -12.65 -10.90
C ILE A 231 40.81 -12.66 -12.41
N ILE A 232 39.88 -11.82 -12.88
CA ILE A 232 39.57 -11.67 -14.31
C ILE A 232 40.80 -11.15 -15.06
N LYS A 233 41.46 -10.12 -14.52
CA LYS A 233 42.68 -9.53 -15.08
C LYS A 233 43.79 -10.56 -15.25
N GLN A 234 44.01 -11.40 -14.23
CA GLN A 234 45.03 -12.46 -14.27
C GLN A 234 44.66 -13.59 -15.23
N LYS A 235 43.39 -14.02 -15.27
CA LYS A 235 42.96 -15.12 -16.15
C LYS A 235 42.97 -14.74 -17.63
N MET A 236 42.59 -13.51 -17.94
CA MET A 236 42.45 -13.01 -19.32
C MET A 236 43.67 -12.21 -19.80
N ASN A 237 44.69 -12.01 -18.95
CA ASN A 237 45.89 -11.21 -19.22
C ASN A 237 45.56 -9.80 -19.77
N LEU A 238 44.60 -9.12 -19.14
CA LEU A 238 44.10 -7.81 -19.56
C LEU A 238 44.84 -6.65 -18.87
N THR A 239 44.93 -5.52 -19.56
CA THR A 239 45.32 -4.23 -18.96
C THR A 239 44.11 -3.59 -18.27
N ASP A 240 44.34 -2.66 -17.33
CA ASP A 240 43.26 -1.99 -16.60
C ASP A 240 42.32 -1.21 -17.55
N GLU A 241 42.88 -0.59 -18.59
CA GLU A 241 42.11 0.11 -19.63
C GLU A 241 41.22 -0.86 -20.41
N SER A 242 41.76 -1.99 -20.86
CA SER A 242 40.99 -2.99 -21.62
C SER A 242 39.89 -3.62 -20.79
N LEU A 243 40.13 -3.86 -19.50
CA LEU A 243 39.14 -4.39 -18.58
C LEU A 243 38.00 -3.39 -18.37
N LYS A 244 38.34 -2.11 -18.18
CA LYS A 244 37.35 -1.03 -17.97
C LYS A 244 36.43 -0.87 -19.17
N GLU A 245 36.97 -0.82 -20.39
CA GLU A 245 36.17 -0.73 -21.61
C GLU A 245 35.28 -1.96 -21.82
N THR A 246 35.79 -3.17 -21.54
CA THR A 246 35.01 -4.41 -21.61
C THR A 246 33.85 -4.41 -20.61
N PHE A 247 34.09 -3.95 -19.37
CA PHE A 247 33.03 -3.82 -18.36
C PHE A 247 32.02 -2.73 -18.70
N ASN A 248 32.45 -1.59 -19.22
CA ASN A 248 31.57 -0.52 -19.68
C ASN A 248 30.64 -1.00 -20.81
N LEU A 249 31.17 -1.80 -21.74
CA LEU A 249 30.39 -2.40 -22.81
C LEU A 249 29.27 -3.30 -22.26
N ILE A 250 29.59 -4.19 -21.32
CA ILE A 250 28.60 -5.07 -20.70
C ILE A 250 27.61 -4.29 -19.84
N HIS A 251 28.04 -3.23 -19.16
CA HIS A 251 27.16 -2.40 -18.33
C HIS A 251 26.13 -1.60 -19.14
N ARG A 252 26.41 -1.35 -20.42
CA ARG A 252 25.47 -0.70 -21.35
C ARG A 252 24.34 -1.63 -21.82
N LEU A 253 24.51 -2.94 -21.69
CA LEU A 253 23.50 -3.94 -22.07
C LEU A 253 22.34 -3.92 -21.07
N ASN A 254 21.13 -4.27 -21.53
CA ASN A 254 19.95 -4.29 -20.67
C ASN A 254 19.78 -5.69 -20.04
N PRO A 255 20.00 -5.85 -18.72
CA PRO A 255 19.84 -7.15 -18.06
C PRO A 255 18.38 -7.58 -17.91
N LYS A 256 17.40 -6.72 -18.16
CA LYS A 256 15.97 -7.03 -18.05
C LYS A 256 15.26 -6.44 -19.26
N PRO A 257 15.28 -7.14 -20.40
CA PRO A 257 14.71 -6.60 -21.63
C PRO A 257 13.20 -6.34 -21.49
N GLY A 258 12.48 -7.05 -20.61
CA GLY A 258 11.07 -6.77 -20.33
C GLY A 258 10.82 -5.51 -19.50
N GLU A 259 11.83 -5.01 -18.79
CA GLU A 259 11.71 -3.83 -17.92
C GLU A 259 11.75 -2.55 -18.78
N GLY A 260 10.58 -1.96 -19.03
CA GLY A 260 10.44 -0.69 -19.76
C GLY A 260 9.23 -0.65 -20.69
N ASN A 261 8.83 -1.80 -21.24
CA ASN A 261 7.64 -1.94 -22.07
C ASN A 261 6.52 -2.59 -21.27
N ILE A 262 5.85 -1.74 -20.48
CA ILE A 262 4.43 -1.86 -20.18
C ILE A 262 4.08 -3.10 -19.37
N ASP A 263 4.17 -2.90 -18.05
CA ASP A 263 3.01 -3.16 -17.23
C ASP A 263 2.49 -1.83 -16.71
N SER A 264 1.32 -1.43 -17.20
CA SER A 264 0.35 -0.83 -16.29
C SER A 264 -0.07 -1.93 -15.30
N VAL A 265 0.86 -2.36 -14.43
CA VAL A 265 0.43 -2.82 -13.11
C VAL A 265 -0.38 -1.64 -12.66
N GLN A 266 -1.70 -1.84 -12.58
CA GLN A 266 -2.64 -0.93 -11.96
C GLN A 266 -1.85 -0.21 -10.89
N MET A 267 -1.43 1.04 -11.13
CA MET A 267 -0.66 1.77 -10.12
C MET A 267 -1.54 1.60 -8.91
N ASN A 268 -1.08 0.84 -7.90
CA ASN A 268 -1.92 0.43 -6.78
C ASN A 268 -2.46 1.74 -6.23
N GLN A 269 -3.68 2.11 -6.64
CA GLN A 269 -4.12 3.48 -6.53
C GLN A 269 -4.64 3.53 -5.12
N ILE A 270 -3.72 3.85 -4.22
CA ILE A 270 -4.00 3.95 -2.81
C ILE A 270 -4.94 5.15 -2.69
N SER A 271 -6.22 4.86 -2.48
CA SER A 271 -7.18 5.89 -2.10
C SER A 271 -6.92 6.24 -0.62
N PRO A 272 -6.52 7.48 -0.31
CA PRO A 272 -6.24 7.89 1.06
C PRO A 272 -7.54 7.97 1.86
N ASP A 273 -7.50 7.57 3.14
CA ASP A 273 -8.61 7.76 4.09
C ASP A 273 -8.67 9.22 4.60
N PHE A 274 -7.50 9.86 4.74
CA PHE A 274 -7.37 11.22 5.26
C PHE A 274 -6.67 12.12 4.25
N ILE A 275 -7.08 13.38 4.18
CA ILE A 275 -6.44 14.41 3.37
C ILE A 275 -6.05 15.55 4.31
N ILE A 276 -4.77 15.91 4.30
CA ILE A 276 -4.22 17.05 5.03
C ILE A 276 -3.87 18.14 4.02
N GLU A 277 -4.43 19.31 4.25
CA GLU A 277 -4.09 20.53 3.52
C GLU A 277 -3.50 21.56 4.47
N LYS A 278 -2.46 22.25 4.00
CA LYS A 278 -1.86 23.37 4.75
C LYS A 278 -2.58 24.66 4.34
N LEU A 279 -3.29 25.26 5.28
CA LEU A 279 -3.93 26.57 5.15
C LEU A 279 -3.22 27.53 6.11
N ASP A 280 -2.44 28.45 5.53
CA ASP A 280 -1.54 29.36 6.22
C ASP A 280 -0.52 28.62 7.11
N ASP A 281 -0.69 28.72 8.44
CA ASP A 281 0.14 28.09 9.48
C ASP A 281 -0.59 26.95 10.21
N SER A 282 -1.74 26.49 9.68
CA SER A 282 -2.54 25.42 10.28
C SER A 282 -2.80 24.29 9.29
N PHE A 283 -2.84 23.07 9.80
CA PHE A 283 -3.21 21.89 9.03
C PHE A 283 -4.70 21.61 9.18
N VAL A 284 -5.42 21.62 8.06
CA VAL A 284 -6.81 21.19 8.00
C VAL A 284 -6.84 19.73 7.60
N ILE A 285 -7.41 18.91 8.48
CA ILE A 285 -7.58 17.47 8.27
C ILE A 285 -9.01 17.24 7.78
N THR A 286 -9.15 16.47 6.72
CA THR A 286 -10.45 16.02 6.21
C THR A 286 -10.44 14.51 6.02
N LEU A 287 -11.58 13.88 6.26
CA LEU A 287 -11.80 12.46 5.95
C LEU A 287 -12.31 12.33 4.51
N ASN A 288 -11.72 11.42 3.75
CA ASN A 288 -12.11 11.13 2.38
C ASN A 288 -13.30 10.14 2.37
N ASP A 289 -14.47 10.64 2.73
CA ASP A 289 -15.70 9.86 2.82
C ASP A 289 -16.47 9.80 1.48
N LYS A 290 -15.87 10.21 0.34
CA LYS A 290 -16.58 10.30 -0.96
C LYS A 290 -17.23 8.99 -1.42
N SER A 291 -16.68 7.84 -1.03
CA SER A 291 -17.21 6.52 -1.40
C SER A 291 -18.22 5.97 -0.40
N LEU A 292 -18.44 6.63 0.73
CA LEU A 292 -19.35 6.14 1.77
C LEU A 292 -20.76 6.68 1.51
N PRO A 293 -21.76 5.81 1.34
CA PRO A 293 -23.13 6.25 1.18
C PRO A 293 -23.60 6.91 2.48
N SER A 294 -24.11 8.13 2.37
CA SER A 294 -24.72 8.84 3.49
C SER A 294 -26.05 8.18 3.83
N VAL A 295 -26.15 7.62 5.04
CA VAL A 295 -27.34 6.88 5.48
C VAL A 295 -28.21 7.75 6.39
N THR A 296 -29.51 7.76 6.13
CA THR A 296 -30.52 8.40 6.99
C THR A 296 -31.68 7.47 7.32
N ILE A 297 -32.60 7.94 8.16
CA ILE A 297 -33.80 7.22 8.54
C ILE A 297 -34.92 7.61 7.58
N SER A 298 -35.57 6.62 6.97
CA SER A 298 -36.66 6.84 6.04
C SER A 298 -37.88 7.48 6.72
N ARG A 299 -38.35 8.59 6.14
CA ARG A 299 -39.49 9.37 6.66
C ARG A 299 -40.81 8.59 6.62
N THR A 300 -41.00 7.75 5.60
CA THR A 300 -42.21 6.93 5.46
C THR A 300 -42.40 5.96 6.63
N TYR A 301 -41.31 5.34 7.08
CA TYR A 301 -41.33 4.42 8.22
C TYR A 301 -41.51 5.15 9.55
N LEU A 302 -40.99 6.38 9.68
CA LEU A 302 -41.26 7.26 10.83
C LEU A 302 -42.75 7.60 10.96
N GLU A 303 -43.43 7.88 9.84
CA GLU A 303 -44.88 8.14 9.83
C GLU A 303 -45.69 6.88 10.17
N MET A 304 -45.30 5.71 9.64
CA MET A 304 -45.90 4.43 10.01
C MET A 304 -45.73 4.11 11.51
N PHE A 305 -44.57 4.44 12.08
CA PHE A 305 -44.29 4.29 13.51
C PHE A 305 -45.22 5.19 14.35
N LYS A 306 -45.37 6.46 13.97
CA LYS A 306 -46.28 7.42 14.64
C LYS A 306 -47.74 6.97 14.56
N ASN A 307 -48.18 6.44 13.42
CA ASN A 307 -49.56 5.97 13.21
C ASN A 307 -49.89 4.67 13.97
N ASN A 308 -48.97 3.70 13.99
CA ASN A 308 -49.15 2.45 14.75
C ASN A 308 -49.06 2.66 16.28
N LYS A 309 -48.41 3.73 16.76
CA LYS A 309 -48.42 4.10 18.19
C LYS A 309 -49.83 4.48 18.67
N LYS A 310 -50.66 5.09 17.79
CA LYS A 310 -52.03 5.54 18.08
C LYS A 310 -53.07 4.41 18.01
N ASN A 311 -52.85 3.40 17.15
CA ASN A 311 -53.75 2.25 16.98
C ASN A 311 -53.13 0.96 17.58
N LYS A 312 -53.21 0.79 18.90
CA LYS A 312 -52.77 -0.43 19.61
C LYS A 312 -53.89 -1.47 19.78
N LYS A 313 -54.85 -1.56 18.85
CA LYS A 313 -56.07 -2.36 19.06
C LYS A 313 -55.92 -3.81 18.57
N ASN A 314 -55.09 -4.09 17.57
CA ASN A 314 -54.87 -5.46 17.09
C ASN A 314 -53.53 -6.08 17.55
N PRO A 315 -53.49 -7.40 17.85
CA PRO A 315 -52.24 -8.09 18.21
C PRO A 315 -51.20 -8.11 17.07
N ARG A 316 -51.65 -8.05 15.81
CA ARG A 316 -50.74 -7.87 14.65
C ARG A 316 -50.05 -6.50 14.68
N GLU A 317 -50.80 -5.42 14.89
CA GLU A 317 -50.26 -4.05 14.97
C GLU A 317 -49.26 -3.89 16.13
N LYS A 318 -49.51 -4.57 17.27
CA LYS A 318 -48.59 -4.57 18.41
C LYS A 318 -47.26 -5.28 18.10
N ASN A 319 -47.30 -6.39 17.35
CA ASN A 319 -46.11 -7.09 16.90
C ASN A 319 -45.33 -6.29 15.84
N THR A 320 -46.04 -5.65 14.90
CA THR A 320 -45.45 -4.75 13.90
C THR A 320 -44.78 -3.55 14.55
N TYR A 321 -45.42 -2.94 15.56
CA TYR A 321 -44.83 -1.82 16.31
C TYR A 321 -43.57 -2.23 17.06
N LYS A 322 -43.57 -3.41 17.70
CA LYS A 322 -42.38 -3.93 18.39
C LYS A 322 -41.22 -4.15 17.42
N PHE A 323 -41.49 -4.73 16.26
CA PHE A 323 -40.50 -4.92 15.20
C PHE A 323 -39.95 -3.59 14.67
N LEU A 324 -40.82 -2.62 14.36
CA LEU A 324 -40.41 -1.30 13.90
C LEU A 324 -39.58 -0.55 14.95
N ARG A 325 -39.94 -0.67 16.23
CA ARG A 325 -39.17 -0.07 17.34
C ARG A 325 -37.76 -0.66 17.43
N GLU A 326 -37.64 -1.98 17.40
CA GLU A 326 -36.34 -2.66 17.47
C GLU A 326 -35.44 -2.28 16.28
N LYS A 327 -36.02 -2.24 15.07
CA LYS A 327 -35.30 -1.81 13.86
C LYS A 327 -34.93 -0.32 13.89
N PHE A 328 -35.77 0.53 14.49
CA PHE A 328 -35.51 1.95 14.65
C PHE A 328 -34.38 2.21 15.65
N GLU A 329 -34.41 1.55 16.81
CA GLU A 329 -33.34 1.63 17.81
C GLU A 329 -32.01 1.11 17.22
N SER A 330 -32.05 0.00 16.45
CA SER A 330 -30.88 -0.51 15.73
C SER A 330 -30.35 0.47 14.67
N ALA A 331 -31.24 1.13 13.92
CA ALA A 331 -30.87 2.13 12.91
C ALA A 331 -30.20 3.35 13.55
N LYS A 332 -30.84 3.93 14.57
CA LYS A 332 -30.32 5.10 15.30
C LYS A 332 -28.95 4.80 15.91
N TRP A 333 -28.81 3.63 16.53
CA TRP A 333 -27.55 3.19 17.11
C TRP A 333 -26.45 3.01 16.04
N PHE A 334 -26.79 2.46 14.87
CA PHE A 334 -25.83 2.27 13.77
C PHE A 334 -25.33 3.60 13.20
N ILE A 335 -26.24 4.57 12.98
CA ILE A 335 -25.89 5.93 12.52
C ILE A 335 -24.98 6.62 13.55
N ALA A 336 -25.34 6.56 14.84
CA ALA A 336 -24.52 7.10 15.91
C ALA A 336 -23.11 6.47 15.95
N CYS A 337 -23.00 5.16 15.71
CA CYS A 337 -21.71 4.48 15.64
C CYS A 337 -20.84 4.94 14.46
N ILE A 338 -21.45 5.21 13.30
CA ILE A 338 -20.72 5.75 12.14
C ILE A 338 -20.16 7.14 12.46
N GLN A 339 -20.98 8.00 13.07
CA GLN A 339 -20.57 9.35 13.45
C GLN A 339 -19.49 9.32 14.54
N GLN A 340 -19.67 8.53 15.59
CA GLN A 340 -18.66 8.36 16.63
C GLN A 340 -17.34 7.80 16.07
N ARG A 341 -17.40 6.91 15.09
CA ARG A 341 -16.21 6.45 14.37
C ARG A 341 -15.51 7.61 13.65
N ARG A 342 -16.26 8.46 12.94
CA ARG A 342 -15.71 9.63 12.24
C ARG A 342 -14.99 10.55 13.22
N ASP A 343 -15.62 10.87 14.36
CA ASP A 343 -15.04 11.76 15.37
C ASP A 343 -13.79 11.17 16.02
N THR A 344 -13.82 9.87 16.35
CA THR A 344 -12.64 9.19 16.92
C THR A 344 -11.49 9.11 15.92
N LEU A 345 -11.75 8.86 14.63
CA LEU A 345 -10.74 8.90 13.58
C LEU A 345 -10.13 10.29 13.42
N MET A 346 -10.95 11.34 13.43
CA MET A 346 -10.49 12.72 13.36
C MET A 346 -9.62 13.09 14.56
N ARG A 347 -10.02 12.70 15.78
CA ARG A 347 -9.22 12.94 16.99
C ARG A 347 -7.88 12.21 16.96
N ILE A 348 -7.87 10.94 16.49
CA ILE A 348 -6.62 10.18 16.29
C ILE A 348 -5.71 10.89 15.30
N MET A 349 -6.26 11.34 14.19
CA MET A 349 -5.48 12.00 13.16
C MET A 349 -4.94 13.34 13.63
N GLN A 350 -5.74 14.12 14.35
CA GLN A 350 -5.32 15.40 14.91
C GLN A 350 -4.17 15.24 15.91
N ALA A 351 -4.27 14.28 16.83
CA ALA A 351 -3.17 13.98 17.76
C ALA A 351 -1.88 13.56 17.02
N ILE A 352 -2.00 12.77 15.95
CA ILE A 352 -0.85 12.37 15.12
C ILE A 352 -0.21 13.61 14.46
N VAL A 353 -1.01 14.50 13.88
CA VAL A 353 -0.52 15.72 13.21
C VAL A 353 0.14 16.67 14.21
N GLU A 354 -0.43 16.84 15.39
CA GLU A 354 0.15 17.71 16.44
C GLU A 354 1.51 17.18 16.93
N LYS A 355 1.64 15.87 17.15
CA LYS A 355 2.92 15.24 17.54
C LYS A 355 3.96 15.25 16.42
N GLN A 356 3.52 15.15 15.17
CA GLN A 356 4.36 15.06 13.97
C GLN A 356 4.34 16.35 13.13
N TYR A 357 4.10 17.50 13.76
CA TYR A 357 3.97 18.78 13.06
C TYR A 357 5.17 19.07 12.13
N GLU A 358 6.39 18.85 12.61
CA GLU A 358 7.63 19.08 11.85
C GLU A 358 7.74 18.20 10.60
N PHE A 359 7.19 16.98 10.63
CA PHE A 359 7.14 16.11 9.45
C PHE A 359 6.22 16.70 8.37
N PHE A 360 5.02 17.13 8.76
CA PHE A 360 4.03 17.65 7.80
C PHE A 360 4.43 19.01 7.23
N ASP A 361 5.22 19.79 7.98
CA ASP A 361 5.69 21.10 7.58
C ASP A 361 6.97 21.07 6.73
N SER A 362 8.00 20.37 7.20
CA SER A 362 9.35 20.39 6.62
C SER A 362 9.74 19.09 5.92
N GLY A 363 8.90 18.05 6.00
CA GLY A 363 9.06 16.80 5.26
C GLY A 363 9.65 15.64 6.08
N PRO A 364 9.96 14.51 5.42
CA PRO A 364 10.25 13.23 6.07
C PRO A 364 11.50 13.20 6.96
N LYS A 365 12.43 14.14 6.77
CA LYS A 365 13.70 14.18 7.51
C LYS A 365 13.52 14.47 9.00
N LEU A 366 12.49 15.23 9.36
CA LEU A 366 12.18 15.66 10.73
C LEU A 366 11.08 14.81 11.38
N LEU A 367 11.03 13.52 11.04
CA LEU A 367 10.11 12.58 11.67
C LEU A 367 10.53 12.32 13.13
N LYS A 368 9.68 12.73 14.07
CA LYS A 368 9.87 12.47 15.50
C LYS A 368 9.51 11.03 15.83
N PRO A 369 10.25 10.36 16.73
CA PRO A 369 9.82 9.06 17.22
C PRO A 369 8.51 9.22 18.01
N MET A 370 7.60 8.28 17.81
CA MET A 370 6.28 8.26 18.43
C MET A 370 5.80 6.82 18.50
N ILE A 371 5.25 6.42 19.65
CA ILE A 371 4.71 5.08 19.89
C ILE A 371 3.19 5.14 20.06
N TYR A 372 2.53 3.99 19.87
CA TYR A 372 1.07 3.90 20.04
C TYR A 372 0.58 4.34 21.43
N LYS A 373 1.44 4.20 22.45
CA LYS A 373 1.13 4.62 23.82
C LYS A 373 0.90 6.14 23.92
N ASP A 374 1.65 6.94 23.17
CA ASP A 374 1.58 8.41 23.25
C ASP A 374 0.21 8.91 22.81
N ILE A 375 -0.32 8.34 21.72
CA ILE A 375 -1.67 8.63 21.20
C ILE A 375 -2.76 7.99 22.08
N ALA A 376 -2.49 6.81 22.66
CA ALA A 376 -3.41 6.11 23.55
C ALA A 376 -3.75 6.90 24.81
N GLU A 377 -2.74 7.50 25.43
CA GLU A 377 -2.91 8.30 26.65
C GLU A 377 -3.67 9.60 26.37
N GLU A 378 -3.43 10.23 25.22
CA GLU A 378 -4.07 11.49 24.83
C GLU A 378 -5.56 11.32 24.52
N ILE A 379 -5.94 10.25 23.83
CA ILE A 379 -7.32 9.99 23.40
C ILE A 379 -8.06 9.10 24.40
N GLN A 380 -7.37 8.60 25.44
CA GLN A 380 -7.89 7.69 26.47
C GLN A 380 -8.46 6.40 25.87
N MET A 381 -7.70 5.78 24.96
CA MET A 381 -8.08 4.52 24.31
C MET A 381 -7.03 3.42 24.55
N ASP A 382 -7.43 2.17 24.39
CA ASP A 382 -6.49 1.06 24.45
C ASP A 382 -5.48 1.11 23.29
N ILE A 383 -4.21 0.83 23.59
CA ILE A 383 -3.11 0.72 22.62
C ILE A 383 -3.48 -0.23 21.46
N SER A 384 -4.15 -1.33 21.79
CA SER A 384 -4.57 -2.33 20.79
C SER A 384 -5.62 -1.78 19.81
N THR A 385 -6.45 -0.84 20.25
CA THR A 385 -7.47 -0.20 19.41
C THR A 385 -6.81 0.74 18.42
N ILE A 386 -5.87 1.59 18.87
CA ILE A 386 -5.13 2.51 17.98
C ILE A 386 -4.31 1.73 16.96
N SER A 387 -3.57 0.69 17.37
CA SER A 387 -2.79 -0.11 16.45
C SER A 387 -3.64 -0.72 15.33
N ARG A 388 -4.87 -1.16 15.63
CA ARG A 388 -5.78 -1.70 14.62
C ARG A 388 -6.40 -0.63 13.73
N VAL A 389 -6.71 0.54 14.28
CA VAL A 389 -7.30 1.66 13.52
C VAL A 389 -6.31 2.24 12.51
N VAL A 390 -5.03 2.37 12.92
CA VAL A 390 -3.95 2.96 12.12
C VAL A 390 -3.51 2.03 10.98
N ASN A 391 -3.54 0.72 11.19
CA ASN A 391 -3.08 -0.26 10.19
C ASN A 391 -4.00 -0.28 8.97
N GLY A 392 -3.41 -0.15 7.77
CA GLY A 392 -4.16 -0.18 6.52
C GLY A 392 -4.94 1.09 6.20
N LYS A 393 -4.71 2.18 6.94
CA LYS A 393 -5.22 3.52 6.63
C LYS A 393 -4.12 4.40 6.07
N TYR A 394 -4.49 5.25 5.13
CA TYR A 394 -3.56 6.15 4.44
C TYR A 394 -3.95 7.60 4.62
N VAL A 395 -2.95 8.47 4.70
CA VAL A 395 -3.10 9.92 4.67
C VAL A 395 -2.40 10.47 3.44
N GLN A 396 -3.08 11.35 2.73
CA GLN A 396 -2.51 12.24 1.73
C GLN A 396 -2.11 13.55 2.41
N SER A 397 -0.87 13.96 2.19
CA SER A 397 -0.30 15.23 2.66
C SER A 397 0.44 15.92 1.51
N PRO A 398 0.87 17.18 1.66
CA PRO A 398 1.71 17.84 0.66
C PRO A 398 3.01 17.08 0.34
N MET A 399 3.47 16.21 1.24
CA MET A 399 4.68 15.39 1.10
C MET A 399 4.43 14.06 0.39
N GLY A 400 3.16 13.74 0.08
CA GLY A 400 2.75 12.48 -0.57
C GLY A 400 1.77 11.67 0.27
N ILE A 401 1.52 10.44 -0.18
CA ILE A 401 0.61 9.48 0.46
C ILE A 401 1.42 8.55 1.37
N HIS A 402 1.05 8.49 2.64
CA HIS A 402 1.70 7.66 3.65
C HIS A 402 0.68 6.81 4.41
N GLU A 403 1.04 5.55 4.72
CA GLU A 403 0.25 4.75 5.67
C GLU A 403 0.38 5.37 7.07
N LEU A 404 -0.69 5.44 7.86
CA LEU A 404 -0.61 6.03 9.21
C LEU A 404 0.41 5.31 10.11
N LYS A 405 0.61 4.01 9.90
CA LYS A 405 1.64 3.23 10.59
C LYS A 405 3.05 3.81 10.38
N TYR A 406 3.27 4.53 9.29
CA TYR A 406 4.55 5.17 8.97
C TYR A 406 5.03 6.11 10.08
N PHE A 407 4.11 6.80 10.76
CA PHE A 407 4.44 7.78 11.80
C PHE A 407 4.86 7.14 13.13
N PHE A 408 4.56 5.85 13.32
CA PHE A 408 4.90 5.14 14.53
C PHE A 408 6.28 4.48 14.37
N SER A 409 7.26 5.02 15.08
CA SER A 409 8.64 4.53 15.04
C SER A 409 9.26 4.55 16.43
N GLU A 410 10.06 3.52 16.69
CA GLU A 410 10.89 3.47 17.89
C GLU A 410 12.01 4.52 17.78
N GLY A 411 12.17 5.31 18.84
CA GLY A 411 13.26 6.26 19.01
C GLY A 411 14.46 5.65 19.72
N LEU A 412 15.65 6.09 19.35
CA LEU A 412 16.89 5.91 20.10
C LEU A 412 17.30 7.26 20.68
N ILE A 413 17.74 7.26 21.93
CA ILE A 413 18.19 8.47 22.62
C ILE A 413 19.62 8.75 22.19
N THR A 414 19.89 9.95 21.68
CA THR A 414 21.25 10.45 21.38
C THR A 414 21.89 11.07 22.62
N ASP A 415 23.21 11.27 22.59
CA ASP A 415 23.94 11.93 23.68
C ASP A 415 23.47 13.37 23.96
N SER A 416 22.87 14.02 22.96
CA SER A 416 22.26 15.35 23.05
C SER A 416 20.93 15.34 23.82
N GLY A 417 20.38 14.17 24.14
CA GLY A 417 19.04 14.01 24.72
C GLY A 417 17.91 14.08 23.69
N GLU A 418 18.23 14.23 22.41
CA GLU A 418 17.27 14.20 21.31
C GLU A 418 16.96 12.76 20.92
N GLU A 419 15.68 12.42 20.77
CA GLU A 419 15.25 11.09 20.32
C GLU A 419 15.25 11.04 18.78
N VAL A 420 16.08 10.17 18.22
CA VAL A 420 16.21 9.97 16.77
C VAL A 420 15.47 8.70 16.36
N SER A 421 14.65 8.79 15.32
CA SER A 421 13.89 7.64 14.82
C SER A 421 14.78 6.67 14.02
N ASN A 422 14.44 5.38 14.04
CA ASN A 422 15.09 4.35 13.22
C ASN A 422 15.06 4.66 11.70
N LYS A 423 14.12 5.48 11.24
CA LYS A 423 14.02 5.89 9.82
C LYS A 423 15.03 6.99 9.48
N HIS A 424 15.19 7.98 10.36
CA HIS A 424 16.21 9.01 10.20
C HIS A 424 17.61 8.38 10.08
N ILE A 425 17.91 7.37 10.90
CA ILE A 425 19.17 6.61 10.82
C ILE A 425 19.34 5.92 9.46
N LYS A 426 18.27 5.34 8.91
CA LYS A 426 18.29 4.68 7.60
C LYS A 426 18.51 5.65 6.44
N GLU A 427 17.88 6.82 6.49
CA GLU A 427 18.09 7.88 5.51
C GLU A 427 19.52 8.43 5.60
N ARG A 428 20.01 8.70 6.81
CA ARG A 428 21.39 9.13 7.05
C ARG A 428 22.41 8.12 6.53
N LEU A 429 22.17 6.82 6.77
CA LEU A 429 23.00 5.75 6.22
C LEU A 429 23.02 5.78 4.68
N LYS A 430 21.87 6.06 4.05
CA LYS A 430 21.77 6.21 2.60
C LYS A 430 22.57 7.42 2.10
N GLU A 431 22.45 8.57 2.75
CA GLU A 431 23.21 9.78 2.42
C GLU A 431 24.73 9.57 2.55
N LEU A 432 25.17 8.91 3.63
CA LEU A 432 26.59 8.57 3.85
C LEU A 432 27.13 7.62 2.77
N MET A 433 26.29 6.72 2.27
CA MET A 433 26.64 5.80 1.19
C MET A 433 26.60 6.46 -0.19
N GLU A 434 25.76 7.48 -0.39
CA GLU A 434 25.72 8.25 -1.64
C GLU A 434 26.88 9.25 -1.76
N SER A 435 27.34 9.80 -0.63
CA SER A 435 28.46 10.73 -0.54
C SER A 435 29.83 10.07 -0.41
N GLU A 436 29.91 8.73 -0.38
CA GLU A 436 31.17 8.01 -0.25
C GLU A 436 32.04 8.05 -1.51
N ASP A 437 33.35 7.87 -1.33
CA ASP A 437 34.27 7.62 -2.43
C ASP A 437 34.04 6.21 -3.00
N LYS A 438 33.52 6.14 -4.23
CA LYS A 438 33.19 4.89 -4.92
C LYS A 438 34.42 4.03 -5.25
N SER A 439 35.62 4.58 -5.20
CA SER A 439 36.87 3.82 -5.34
C SER A 439 37.21 3.00 -4.09
N ALA A 440 36.79 3.49 -2.92
CA ALA A 440 37.04 2.90 -1.60
C ALA A 440 35.80 3.01 -0.71
N PRO A 441 34.73 2.24 -1.00
CA PRO A 441 33.45 2.34 -0.30
C PRO A 441 33.59 1.98 1.18
N TYR A 442 32.80 2.64 2.03
CA TYR A 442 32.86 2.44 3.47
C TYR A 442 32.38 1.04 3.87
N SER A 443 33.10 0.41 4.80
CA SER A 443 32.70 -0.83 5.44
C SER A 443 31.59 -0.59 6.47
N ASP A 444 30.84 -1.64 6.82
CA ASP A 444 29.80 -1.57 7.86
C ASP A 444 30.40 -1.13 9.22
N ASP A 445 31.68 -1.42 9.48
CA ASP A 445 32.39 -0.94 10.68
C ASP A 445 32.64 0.57 10.61
N ARG A 446 33.09 1.08 9.45
CA ARG A 446 33.37 2.51 9.27
C ARG A 446 32.09 3.36 9.31
N LEU A 447 30.99 2.85 8.76
CA LEU A 447 29.69 3.51 8.83
C LEU A 447 29.18 3.60 10.27
N ALA A 448 29.42 2.57 11.09
CA ALA A 448 29.09 2.61 12.51
C ALA A 448 29.95 3.65 13.25
N GLU A 449 31.26 3.74 12.96
CA GLU A 449 32.13 4.76 13.56
C GLU A 449 31.65 6.19 13.26
N ILE A 450 31.33 6.48 11.99
CA ILE A 450 30.84 7.81 11.58
C ILE A 450 29.54 8.18 12.31
N LEU A 451 28.59 7.24 12.41
CA LEU A 451 27.33 7.48 13.12
C LEU A 451 27.53 7.67 14.63
N ASN A 452 28.49 6.96 15.23
CA ASN A 452 28.86 7.17 16.64
C ASN A 452 29.53 8.55 16.85
N GLU A 453 30.35 9.02 15.91
CA GLU A 453 30.93 10.38 15.95
C GLU A 453 29.86 11.48 15.84
N GLU A 454 28.75 11.20 15.14
CA GLU A 454 27.57 12.06 15.04
C GLU A 454 26.66 11.99 16.30
N GLY A 455 27.03 11.21 17.32
CA GLY A 455 26.27 11.07 18.58
C GLY A 455 25.16 10.01 18.54
N ILE A 456 25.14 9.17 17.51
CA ILE A 456 24.15 8.09 17.32
C ILE A 456 24.80 6.74 17.66
N HIS A 457 24.54 6.23 18.87
CA HIS A 457 25.14 4.99 19.37
C HIS A 457 24.60 3.74 18.68
N ILE A 458 25.31 3.25 17.67
CA ILE A 458 24.87 2.08 16.87
C ILE A 458 25.99 1.05 16.71
N ALA A 459 25.63 -0.22 16.94
CA ALA A 459 26.52 -1.34 16.70
C ALA A 459 26.57 -1.72 15.20
N ARG A 460 27.73 -2.22 14.75
CA ARG A 460 27.94 -2.75 13.38
C ARG A 460 26.83 -3.71 12.90
N ARG A 461 26.36 -4.62 13.76
CA ARG A 461 25.29 -5.58 13.41
C ARG A 461 23.97 -4.88 13.07
N THR A 462 23.68 -3.77 13.74
CA THR A 462 22.48 -2.96 13.51
C THR A 462 22.59 -2.19 12.18
N VAL A 463 23.77 -1.64 11.87
CA VAL A 463 24.06 -1.04 10.57
C VAL A 463 23.89 -2.06 9.44
N ALA A 464 24.46 -3.26 9.58
CA ALA A 464 24.31 -4.33 8.60
C ALA A 464 22.84 -4.73 8.39
N LYS A 465 22.07 -4.87 9.48
CA LYS A 465 20.63 -5.16 9.42
C LYS A 465 19.85 -4.05 8.69
N TYR A 466 20.12 -2.78 8.99
CA TYR A 466 19.45 -1.66 8.32
C TYR A 466 19.83 -1.57 6.85
N ARG A 467 21.11 -1.83 6.51
CA ARG A 467 21.59 -1.91 5.12
C ARG A 467 20.87 -3.01 4.34
N GLU A 468 20.73 -4.20 4.92
CA GLU A 468 19.99 -5.32 4.30
C GLU A 468 18.51 -5.01 4.10
N GLN A 469 17.86 -4.36 5.08
CA GLN A 469 16.46 -3.92 4.95
C GLN A 469 16.27 -2.89 3.83
N LEU A 470 17.26 -2.02 3.62
CA LEU A 470 17.28 -1.04 2.52
C LEU A 470 17.75 -1.66 1.19
N ARG A 471 18.04 -2.97 1.14
CA ARG A 471 18.59 -3.67 -0.03
C ARG A 471 19.88 -3.03 -0.58
N LEU A 472 20.67 -2.41 0.30
CA LEU A 472 21.90 -1.74 -0.07
C LEU A 472 23.08 -2.73 -0.14
N PRO A 473 23.88 -2.72 -1.23
CA PRO A 473 24.96 -3.67 -1.43
C PRO A 473 26.12 -3.47 -0.45
N ILE A 474 26.82 -4.58 -0.15
CA ILE A 474 28.04 -4.56 0.68
C ILE A 474 29.12 -3.73 -0.03
N ALA A 475 30.02 -3.09 0.73
CA ALA A 475 31.15 -2.30 0.24
C ALA A 475 31.85 -2.91 -1.00
N ARG A 476 32.13 -4.23 -0.99
CA ARG A 476 32.78 -4.90 -2.13
C ARG A 476 32.02 -4.77 -3.47
N LEU A 477 30.69 -4.82 -3.42
CA LEU A 477 29.83 -4.67 -4.60
C LEU A 477 29.61 -3.21 -5.00
N ARG A 478 29.88 -2.26 -4.10
CA ARG A 478 29.80 -0.81 -4.37
C ARG A 478 31.06 -0.26 -5.04
N LYS A 479 32.18 -0.97 -4.93
CA LYS A 479 33.46 -0.58 -5.52
C LYS A 479 33.32 -0.43 -7.05
N GLN A 480 33.69 0.73 -7.56
CA GLN A 480 33.83 1.01 -8.99
C GLN A 480 35.32 1.06 -9.34
N LEU A 481 35.66 0.66 -10.57
CA LEU A 481 37.02 0.82 -11.11
C LEU A 481 37.22 2.30 -11.42
N ALA A 482 38.31 2.89 -10.90
CA ALA A 482 38.67 4.29 -11.12
C ALA A 482 38.95 4.58 -12.60
#